data_AF-A0A5S4T420-F1
#
_entry.id   AF-A0A5S4T420-F1
#
_cell.length_a   1.000
_cell.length_b   1.000
_cell.length_c   1.000
_cell.angle_alpha   90.00
_cell.angle_beta   90.00
_cell.angle_gamma   90.00
#
_symmetry.space_group_name_H-M   'P 1'
#
loop_
_entity.id
_entity.type
_entity.pdbx_description
1 polymer ?
#
loop_
_entity_poly.entity_id
_entity_poly.type
_entity_poly.pdbx_seq_one_letter_code
_entity_poly.pdbx_strand_id
1 'polypeptide(L)'
;WNPLVVSSQRFTLYTRTGQAIPLISGSVPPHFLRGANGSASLPNIEDIVFDGGFTDKAEAESFGITPGDIIVPQSETILTANQKNIISKAWDNRYGVLMVTEMLEALKGQDLNNTLIAGANVQEEVGLRGAHVSTTKFDPELFFAVDCS
;
A
#
# COMPACT_ATOMS: atom_id res chain seq x y z
N TRP A 1 5.23 5.48 -7.21
CA TRP A 1 5.95 4.19 -7.16
C TRP A 1 7.06 4.14 -8.19
N ASN A 2 8.22 3.59 -7.84
CA ASN A 2 9.34 3.40 -8.77
C ASN A 2 9.07 2.17 -9.67
N PRO A 3 9.11 2.29 -11.01
CA PRO A 3 8.80 1.17 -11.91
C PRO A 3 9.71 -0.05 -11.70
N LEU A 4 10.93 0.14 -11.22
CA LEU A 4 11.90 -0.92 -10.93
C LEU A 4 11.44 -1.90 -9.84
N VAL A 5 10.59 -1.45 -8.92
CA VAL A 5 10.12 -2.27 -7.78
C VAL A 5 8.69 -2.76 -7.96
N VAL A 6 8.03 -2.37 -9.06
CA VAL A 6 6.66 -2.79 -9.37
C VAL A 6 6.66 -3.94 -10.37
N SER A 7 7.56 -3.97 -11.36
CA SER A 7 7.59 -5.03 -12.37
C SER A 7 7.91 -6.41 -11.78
N SER A 8 7.30 -7.46 -12.33
CA SER A 8 7.56 -8.87 -11.99
C SER A 8 7.28 -9.20 -10.52
N GLN A 9 6.31 -8.51 -9.91
CA GLN A 9 5.86 -8.73 -8.54
C GLN A 9 4.43 -9.28 -8.52
N ARG A 10 4.09 -10.01 -7.45
CA ARG A 10 2.75 -10.54 -7.24
C ARG A 10 1.87 -9.49 -6.57
N PHE A 11 0.61 -9.45 -6.98
CA PHE A 11 -0.42 -8.57 -6.44
C PHE A 11 -1.72 -9.33 -6.23
N THR A 12 -2.65 -8.70 -5.52
CA THR A 12 -4.02 -9.15 -5.37
C THR A 12 -4.95 -8.00 -5.74
N LEU A 13 -5.86 -8.25 -6.68
CA LEU A 13 -6.97 -7.36 -6.98
C LEU A 13 -8.16 -7.74 -6.10
N TYR A 14 -8.74 -6.74 -5.44
CA TYR A 14 -9.95 -6.87 -4.65
C TYR A 14 -11.10 -6.23 -5.42
N THR A 15 -12.06 -7.06 -5.83
CA THR A 15 -13.27 -6.58 -6.50
C THR A 15 -14.22 -5.97 -5.48
N ARG A 16 -15.15 -5.12 -5.95
CA ARG A 16 -16.25 -4.59 -5.13
C ARG A 16 -17.14 -5.67 -4.50
N THR A 17 -17.19 -6.86 -5.10
CA THR A 17 -17.96 -8.01 -4.58
C THR A 17 -17.16 -8.84 -3.56
N GLY A 18 -15.93 -8.42 -3.23
CA GLY A 18 -15.09 -9.05 -2.22
C GLY A 18 -14.25 -10.22 -2.74
N GLN A 19 -14.17 -10.43 -4.05
CA GLN A 19 -13.26 -11.44 -4.61
C GLN A 19 -11.82 -10.96 -4.54
N ALA A 20 -10.91 -11.88 -4.21
CA ALA A 20 -9.47 -11.65 -4.22
C ALA A 20 -8.85 -12.42 -5.39
N ILE A 21 -8.41 -11.70 -6.41
CA ILE A 21 -7.91 -12.26 -7.67
C ILE A 21 -6.39 -12.10 -7.72
N PRO A 22 -5.62 -13.18 -7.91
CA PRO A 22 -4.17 -13.09 -8.00
C PRO A 22 -3.75 -12.41 -9.30
N LEU A 23 -2.76 -11.53 -9.23
CA LEU A 23 -2.19 -10.83 -10.36
C LEU A 23 -0.67 -10.94 -10.35
N ILE A 24 -0.06 -10.89 -11.53
CA ILE A 24 1.38 -10.64 -11.69
C ILE A 24 1.55 -9.35 -12.49
N SER A 25 2.43 -8.45 -12.04
CA SER A 25 2.80 -7.28 -12.84
C SER A 25 3.83 -7.66 -13.90
N GLY A 26 3.70 -7.07 -15.08
CA GLY A 26 4.65 -7.20 -16.18
C GLY A 26 4.84 -5.88 -16.90
N SER A 27 5.95 -5.74 -17.60
CA SER A 27 6.17 -4.65 -18.54
C SER A 27 6.41 -5.22 -19.93
N VAL A 28 6.37 -4.34 -20.94
CA VAL A 28 6.91 -4.68 -22.27
C VAL A 28 8.34 -5.23 -22.09
N PRO A 29 8.69 -6.38 -22.69
CA PRO A 29 10.00 -6.97 -22.49
C PRO A 29 11.13 -6.02 -22.93
N PRO A 30 12.27 -5.96 -22.21
CA PRO A 30 13.36 -5.02 -22.52
C PRO A 30 13.92 -5.15 -23.94
N HIS A 31 13.85 -6.34 -24.55
CA HIS A 31 14.31 -6.57 -25.92
C HIS A 31 13.37 -6.00 -27.00
N PHE A 32 12.15 -5.59 -26.62
CA PHE A 32 11.25 -4.79 -27.46
C PHE A 32 11.34 -3.29 -27.19
N LEU A 33 11.93 -2.90 -26.05
CA LEU A 33 12.16 -1.50 -25.68
C LEU A 33 13.49 -1.00 -26.30
N ARG A 34 13.42 -0.43 -27.50
CA ARG A 34 14.56 0.26 -28.12
C ARG A 34 14.70 1.67 -27.53
N GLY A 35 15.74 1.92 -26.75
CA GLY A 35 16.09 3.28 -26.32
C GLY A 35 16.67 4.13 -27.46
N ALA A 36 16.68 5.45 -27.29
CA ALA A 36 17.18 6.42 -28.28
C ALA A 36 18.66 6.19 -28.70
N ASN A 37 19.45 5.53 -27.84
CA ASN A 37 20.85 5.20 -28.07
C ASN A 37 21.10 3.69 -28.28
N GLY A 38 20.06 2.88 -28.51
CA GLY A 38 20.17 1.43 -28.66
C GLY A 38 20.31 0.64 -27.34
N SER A 39 20.29 1.32 -26.19
CA SER A 39 20.23 0.70 -24.86
C SER A 39 18.80 0.39 -24.45
N ALA A 40 18.59 -0.65 -23.62
CA ALA A 40 17.29 -0.88 -23.00
C ALA A 40 16.88 0.32 -22.14
N SER A 41 15.68 0.86 -22.35
CA SER A 41 15.08 1.88 -21.49
C SER A 41 14.25 1.21 -20.40
N LEU A 42 14.19 1.83 -19.22
CA LEU A 42 13.25 1.40 -18.19
C LEU A 42 11.81 1.63 -18.67
N PRO A 43 10.85 0.72 -18.38
CA PRO A 43 9.45 0.95 -18.67
C PRO A 43 8.93 2.13 -17.84
N ASN A 44 8.03 2.93 -18.40
CA ASN A 44 7.32 3.91 -17.59
C ASN A 44 6.33 3.18 -16.67
N ILE A 45 5.91 3.84 -15.58
CA ILE A 45 4.94 3.24 -14.65
C ILE A 45 3.59 2.96 -15.34
N GLU A 46 3.21 3.79 -16.31
CA GLU A 46 2.01 3.63 -17.13
C GLU A 46 2.07 2.46 -18.13
N ASP A 47 3.28 1.96 -18.41
CA ASP A 47 3.50 0.80 -19.27
C ASP A 47 3.42 -0.54 -18.50
N ILE A 48 3.27 -0.49 -17.17
CA ILE A 48 3.13 -1.69 -16.35
C ILE A 48 1.68 -2.19 -16.44
N VAL A 49 1.55 -3.45 -16.85
CA VAL A 49 0.28 -4.17 -16.89
C VAL A 49 0.20 -5.15 -15.73
N PHE A 50 -1.03 -5.45 -15.30
CA PHE A 50 -1.30 -6.50 -14.33
C PHE A 50 -2.06 -7.62 -15.01
N ASP A 51 -1.44 -8.78 -15.08
CA ASP A 51 -1.98 -9.97 -15.73
C ASP A 51 -2.66 -10.86 -14.68
N GLY A 52 -3.96 -11.11 -14.89
CA GLY A 52 -4.78 -12.04 -14.10
C GLY A 52 -5.06 -13.37 -14.81
N GLY A 53 -4.49 -13.59 -16.00
CA GLY A 53 -4.64 -14.81 -16.78
C GLY A 53 -5.93 -14.92 -17.60
N PHE A 54 -6.67 -13.81 -17.77
CA PHE A 54 -7.91 -13.79 -18.56
C PHE A 54 -7.64 -13.66 -20.06
N THR A 55 -8.43 -14.36 -20.86
CA THR A 55 -8.31 -14.40 -22.32
C THR A 55 -8.80 -13.10 -22.96
N ASP A 56 -9.85 -12.51 -22.36
CA ASP A 56 -10.44 -11.28 -22.84
C ASP A 56 -11.13 -10.49 -21.72
N LYS A 57 -11.65 -9.32 -22.09
CA LYS A 57 -12.37 -8.42 -21.19
C LYS A 57 -13.63 -9.06 -20.60
N ALA A 58 -14.38 -9.82 -21.39
CA ALA A 58 -15.65 -10.39 -20.94
C ALA A 58 -15.42 -11.45 -19.85
N GLU A 59 -14.36 -12.25 -19.99
CA GLU A 59 -13.93 -13.19 -18.97
C GLU A 59 -13.54 -12.45 -17.68
N ALA A 60 -12.69 -11.43 -17.75
CA ALA A 60 -12.32 -10.62 -16.58
C ALA A 60 -13.53 -9.98 -15.87
N GLU A 61 -14.47 -9.41 -16.64
CA GLU A 61 -15.72 -8.83 -16.12
C GLU A 61 -16.63 -9.88 -15.49
N SER A 62 -16.61 -11.14 -15.96
CA SER A 62 -17.38 -12.24 -15.36
C SER A 62 -16.90 -12.63 -13.96
N PHE A 63 -15.62 -12.34 -13.64
CA PHE A 63 -15.07 -12.43 -12.28
C PHE A 63 -15.35 -11.18 -11.43
N GLY A 64 -16.13 -10.24 -11.95
CA GLY A 64 -16.54 -9.02 -11.24
C GLY A 64 -15.49 -7.92 -11.22
N ILE A 65 -14.47 -8.00 -12.09
CA ILE A 65 -13.46 -6.94 -12.24
C ILE A 65 -14.10 -5.72 -12.89
N THR A 66 -13.90 -4.54 -12.26
CA THR A 66 -14.39 -3.26 -12.75
C THR A 66 -13.35 -2.14 -12.57
N PRO A 67 -13.36 -1.08 -13.40
CA PRO A 67 -12.56 0.10 -13.13
C PRO A 67 -12.80 0.67 -11.72
N GLY A 68 -11.71 0.94 -11.01
CA GLY A 68 -11.72 1.41 -9.62
C GLY A 68 -11.58 0.31 -8.57
N ASP A 69 -11.47 -0.96 -8.95
CA ASP A 69 -11.05 -2.03 -8.05
C ASP A 69 -9.61 -1.81 -7.54
N ILE A 70 -9.31 -2.35 -6.36
CA ILE A 70 -8.07 -2.06 -5.64
C ILE A 70 -7.05 -3.16 -5.91
N ILE A 71 -5.83 -2.78 -6.26
CA ILE A 71 -4.69 -3.69 -6.40
C ILE A 71 -3.73 -3.45 -5.24
N VAL A 72 -3.35 -4.53 -4.54
CA VAL A 72 -2.46 -4.49 -3.37
C VAL A 72 -1.28 -5.42 -3.61
N PRO A 73 -0.02 -5.01 -3.31
CA PRO A 73 1.11 -5.92 -3.35
C PRO A 73 0.85 -7.18 -2.51
N GLN A 74 1.15 -8.35 -3.07
CA GLN A 74 1.08 -9.61 -2.36
C GLN A 74 2.46 -9.91 -1.77
N SER A 75 2.55 -9.82 -0.45
CA SER A 75 3.77 -10.10 0.31
C SER A 75 3.38 -10.74 1.64
N GLU A 76 4.15 -11.74 2.05
CA GLU A 76 4.02 -12.40 3.33
C GLU A 76 4.87 -11.66 4.38
N THR A 77 4.34 -11.54 5.59
CA THR A 77 5.09 -11.04 6.74
C THR A 77 5.95 -12.17 7.29
N ILE A 78 7.27 -12.06 7.17
CA ILE A 78 8.22 -13.09 7.58
C ILE A 78 9.32 -12.52 8.47
N LEU A 79 9.92 -13.37 9.30
CA LEU A 79 11.13 -13.01 10.05
C LEU A 79 12.38 -13.16 9.16
N THR A 80 13.36 -12.30 9.37
CA THR A 80 14.70 -12.48 8.79
C THR A 80 15.35 -13.76 9.32
N ALA A 81 16.36 -14.27 8.60
CA ALA A 81 17.03 -15.51 8.96
C ALA A 81 17.52 -15.58 10.42
N ASN A 82 17.95 -14.44 10.99
CA ASN A 82 18.40 -14.32 12.38
C ASN A 82 17.28 -14.06 13.41
N GLN A 83 16.01 -14.01 12.98
CA GLN A 83 14.82 -13.78 13.81
C GLN A 83 14.78 -12.43 14.54
N LYS A 84 15.55 -11.42 14.08
CA LYS A 84 15.62 -10.11 14.73
C LYS A 84 14.79 -9.03 14.04
N ASN A 85 14.57 -9.16 12.74
CA ASN A 85 13.84 -8.18 11.94
C ASN A 85 12.71 -8.86 11.18
N ILE A 86 11.75 -8.07 10.72
CA ILE A 86 10.57 -8.53 9.99
C ILE A 86 10.58 -7.91 8.59
N ILE A 87 10.35 -8.75 7.57
CA ILE A 87 10.10 -8.34 6.19
C ILE A 87 8.60 -8.39 5.98
N SER A 88 8.01 -7.29 5.53
CA SER A 88 6.56 -7.18 5.29
C SER A 88 6.26 -6.04 4.32
N LYS A 89 5.07 -6.09 3.69
CA LYS A 89 4.46 -4.91 3.06
C LYS A 89 3.84 -3.98 4.10
N ALA A 90 3.59 -2.73 3.68
CA ALA A 90 2.84 -1.73 4.42
C ALA A 90 3.41 -1.40 5.80
N TRP A 91 4.73 -1.50 5.99
CA TRP A 91 5.39 -0.89 7.14
C TRP A 91 5.03 0.58 7.24
N ASP A 92 5.13 1.27 6.10
CA ASP A 92 4.52 2.55 5.81
C ASP A 92 3.00 2.39 5.63
N ASN A 93 2.15 2.86 6.55
CA ASN A 93 2.46 3.28 7.92
C ASN A 93 1.70 2.43 8.97
N ARG A 94 1.63 1.11 8.76
CA ARG A 94 1.11 0.20 9.79
C ARG A 94 2.02 0.12 11.00
N TYR A 95 3.30 0.49 10.86
CA TYR A 95 4.19 0.66 12.00
C TYR A 95 3.69 1.74 12.97
N GLY A 96 3.24 2.89 12.45
CA GLY A 96 2.63 3.94 13.26
C GLY A 96 1.38 3.46 13.99
N VAL A 97 0.53 2.69 13.32
CA VAL A 97 -0.64 2.07 13.94
C VAL A 97 -0.26 1.12 15.08
N LEU A 98 0.78 0.30 14.90
CA LEU A 98 1.31 -0.55 15.96
C LEU A 98 1.80 0.27 17.16
N MET A 99 2.63 1.29 16.93
CA MET A 99 3.15 2.14 18.01
C MET A 99 2.03 2.86 18.78
N VAL A 100 1.03 3.39 18.09
CA VAL A 100 -0.14 4.01 18.74
C VAL A 100 -0.94 2.97 19.55
N THR A 101 -1.09 1.75 19.04
CA THR A 101 -1.79 0.67 19.75
C THR A 101 -1.06 0.27 21.03
N GLU A 102 0.27 0.11 20.97
CA GLU A 102 1.11 -0.19 22.14
C GLU A 102 1.06 0.94 23.18
N MET A 103 1.08 2.21 22.73
CA MET A 103 0.93 3.37 23.60
C MET A 103 -0.42 3.38 24.32
N LEU A 104 -1.51 3.08 23.60
CA LEU A 104 -2.85 3.00 24.21
C LEU A 104 -2.95 1.88 25.25
N GLU A 105 -2.36 0.71 24.99
CA GLU A 105 -2.34 -0.37 25.98
C GLU A 105 -1.47 0.00 27.19
N ALA A 106 -0.32 0.67 26.98
CA ALA A 106 0.54 1.13 28.07
C ALA A 106 -0.14 2.18 28.97
N LEU A 107 -0.97 3.05 28.40
CA LEU A 107 -1.70 4.10 29.14
C LEU A 107 -3.00 3.60 29.79
N LYS A 108 -3.37 2.34 29.57
CA LYS A 108 -4.62 1.76 30.07
C LYS A 108 -4.70 1.85 31.60
N GLY A 109 -5.79 2.46 32.08
CA GLY A 109 -6.04 2.64 33.51
C GLY A 109 -5.19 3.74 34.16
N GLN A 110 -4.44 4.52 33.38
CA GLN A 110 -3.76 5.71 33.88
C GLN A 110 -4.65 6.94 33.71
N ASP A 111 -4.71 7.77 34.75
CA ASP A 111 -5.36 9.07 34.65
C ASP A 111 -4.43 10.05 33.93
N LEU A 112 -4.94 10.68 32.87
CA LEU A 112 -4.22 11.69 32.09
C LEU A 112 -4.73 13.08 32.45
N ASN A 113 -3.79 14.02 32.62
CA ASN A 113 -4.11 15.44 32.82
C ASN A 113 -4.51 16.15 31.50
N ASN A 114 -4.78 15.38 30.44
CA ASN A 114 -5.13 15.85 29.11
C ASN A 114 -6.14 14.90 28.46
N THR A 115 -6.82 15.38 27.42
CA THR A 115 -7.68 14.54 26.58
C THR A 115 -6.85 13.93 25.46
N LEU A 116 -6.62 12.63 25.51
CA LEU A 116 -5.92 11.91 24.45
C LEU A 116 -6.89 11.55 23.31
N ILE A 117 -6.57 12.00 22.09
CA ILE A 117 -7.27 11.60 20.86
C ILE A 117 -6.29 10.76 20.03
N ALA A 118 -6.57 9.47 19.90
CA ALA A 118 -5.78 8.54 19.09
C ALA A 118 -6.60 8.06 17.90
N GLY A 119 -5.95 7.97 16.73
CA GLY A 119 -6.61 7.53 15.51
C GLY A 119 -5.63 7.11 14.43
N ALA A 120 -6.15 6.42 13.41
CA ALA A 120 -5.41 6.05 12.21
C ALA A 120 -6.00 6.80 11.01
N ASN A 121 -5.23 7.74 10.47
CA ASN A 121 -5.67 8.54 9.33
C ASN A 121 -5.66 7.72 8.03
N VAL A 122 -6.50 8.14 7.08
CA VAL A 122 -6.58 7.56 5.73
C VAL A 122 -6.05 8.54 4.69
N GLN A 123 -5.67 8.04 3.51
CA GLN A 123 -5.26 8.88 2.37
C GLN A 123 -4.08 9.82 2.69
N GLU A 124 -3.12 9.35 3.50
CA GLU A 124 -1.85 10.05 3.75
C GLU A 124 -1.05 10.15 2.43
N GLU A 125 -0.81 9.00 1.80
CA GLU A 125 0.00 8.82 0.57
C GLU A 125 -0.49 9.57 -0.68
N VAL A 126 -1.69 10.15 -0.61
CA VAL A 126 -2.31 10.92 -1.71
C VAL A 126 -2.58 12.38 -1.33
N GLY A 127 -1.89 12.87 -0.30
CA GLY A 127 -1.85 14.29 0.08
C GLY A 127 -2.36 14.58 1.49
N LEU A 128 -2.00 13.78 2.49
CA LEU A 128 -2.26 14.03 3.92
C LEU A 128 -3.75 14.28 4.25
N ARG A 129 -4.67 13.73 3.45
CA ARG A 129 -6.07 14.19 3.42
C ARG A 129 -6.80 13.88 4.72
N GLY A 130 -6.61 12.67 5.25
CA GLY A 130 -7.22 12.27 6.52
C GLY A 130 -6.68 13.08 7.70
N ALA A 131 -5.39 13.42 7.69
CA ALA A 131 -4.79 14.23 8.74
C ALA A 131 -5.46 15.61 8.83
N HIS A 132 -5.66 16.29 7.70
CA HIS A 132 -6.33 17.59 7.66
C HIS A 132 -7.77 17.55 8.21
N VAL A 133 -8.53 16.51 7.85
CA VAL A 133 -9.89 16.29 8.38
C VAL A 133 -9.85 16.06 9.88
N SER A 134 -8.93 15.23 10.37
CA SER A 134 -8.82 14.90 11.79
C SER A 134 -8.46 16.12 12.64
N THR A 135 -7.46 16.91 12.26
CA THR A 135 -7.02 18.09 13.02
C THR A 135 -8.06 19.20 12.99
N THR A 136 -8.78 19.37 11.89
CA THR A 136 -9.90 20.33 11.81
C THR A 136 -11.09 19.91 12.68
N LYS A 137 -11.40 18.62 12.73
CA LYS A 137 -12.54 18.09 13.50
C LYS A 137 -12.29 18.15 15.01
N PHE A 138 -11.08 17.79 15.42
CA PHE A 138 -10.74 17.59 16.83
C PHE A 138 -10.02 18.79 17.46
N ASP A 139 -9.54 19.74 16.64
CA ASP A 139 -8.87 20.98 17.07
C ASP A 139 -7.86 20.79 18.22
N PRO A 140 -6.87 19.89 18.07
CA PRO A 140 -5.97 19.55 19.17
C PRO A 140 -4.96 20.66 19.44
N GLU A 141 -4.62 20.92 20.71
CA GLU A 141 -3.53 21.87 21.03
C GLU A 141 -2.14 21.31 20.66
N LEU A 142 -1.99 19.98 20.66
CA LEU A 142 -0.77 19.27 20.30
C LEU A 142 -1.10 18.08 19.39
N PHE A 143 -0.35 17.93 18.29
CA PHE A 143 -0.50 16.80 17.37
C PHE A 143 0.83 16.07 17.21
N PHE A 144 0.82 14.77 17.51
CA PHE A 144 1.96 13.87 17.29
C PHE A 144 1.69 13.02 16.06
N ALA A 145 2.36 13.34 14.95
CA ALA A 145 2.39 12.48 13.78
C ALA A 145 3.36 11.32 14.04
N VAL A 146 2.88 10.09 13.87
CA VAL A 146 3.69 8.89 13.98
C VAL A 146 3.75 8.27 12.60
N ASP A 147 4.93 8.30 11.99
CA ASP A 147 5.19 7.78 10.64
C ASP A 147 6.54 7.08 10.56
N CYS A 148 6.80 6.36 9.46
CA CYS A 148 8.08 5.74 9.19
C CYS A 148 8.73 6.28 7.91
N SER A 149 10.06 6.18 7.84
CA SER A 149 10.91 6.61 6.73
C SER A 149 11.73 5.46 6.17
#